data_AF-A0A0F6QSX2-F1
#
_entry.id   AF-A0A0F6QSX2-F1
#
_cell.length_a   1.000
_cell.length_b   1.000
_cell.length_c   1.000
_cell.angle_alpha   90.00
_cell.angle_beta   90.00
_cell.angle_gamma   90.00
#
_symmetry.space_group_name_H-M   'P 1'
#
loop_
_entity.id
_entity.type
_entity.pdbx_description
1 polymer ?
#
loop_
_entity_poly.entity_id
_entity_poly.type
_entity_poly.pdbx_seq_one_letter_code
_entity_poly.pdbx_strand_id
1 'polypeptide(L)'
;LSLLTPYVQLLGIPHKWASLIWLCGPISGMLVQPIVGYHSDRCTSRFGRRRPFIVAGAGLVTVAVFLIGYAADIGHSMGDQLDKPPRTRAIAIFALGFWILDVANNTLQGPCRAFLADLSAGNAKKTRTANAFFSFFMAVGNVLGYAAGSYKNLYKVVPF
;
A
#
# COMPACT_ATOMS: atom_id res chain seq x y z
N LEU A 1 -6.84 3.94 -4.38
CA LEU A 1 -7.29 5.29 -3.97
C LEU A 1 -8.78 5.54 -4.33
N SER A 2 -9.21 5.22 -5.56
CA SER A 2 -10.62 5.36 -6.02
C SER A 2 -11.67 4.60 -5.19
N LEU A 3 -11.31 3.45 -4.61
CA LEU A 3 -12.23 2.62 -3.84
C LEU A 3 -12.48 3.11 -2.41
N LEU A 4 -11.60 3.98 -1.88
CA LEU A 4 -11.65 4.36 -0.47
C LEU A 4 -12.80 5.35 -0.19
N THR A 5 -13.01 6.31 -1.08
CA THR A 5 -14.07 7.32 -0.99
C THR A 5 -15.48 6.72 -0.95
N PRO A 6 -15.86 5.77 -1.84
CA PRO A 6 -17.17 5.13 -1.75
C PRO A 6 -17.30 4.18 -0.54
N TYR A 7 -16.21 3.56 -0.07
CA TYR A 7 -16.24 2.66 1.09
C TYR A 7 -16.47 3.41 2.41
N VAL A 8 -15.84 4.58 2.56
CA VAL A 8 -16.06 5.50 3.70
C VAL A 8 -17.50 6.03 3.71
N GLN A 9 -18.09 6.29 2.54
CA GLN A 9 -19.49 6.68 2.41
C GLN A 9 -20.46 5.52 2.72
N LEU A 10 -20.17 4.30 2.26
CA LEU A 10 -20.93 3.09 2.58
C LEU A 10 -20.94 2.75 4.08
N LEU A 11 -19.85 3.07 4.79
CA LEU A 11 -19.71 2.85 6.23
C LEU A 11 -20.36 3.95 7.10
N GLY A 12 -20.95 5.00 6.51
CA GLY A 12 -21.63 6.07 7.25
C GLY A 12 -20.69 6.96 8.07
N ILE A 13 -19.41 7.01 7.70
CA ILE A 13 -18.37 7.68 8.48
C ILE A 13 -18.49 9.20 8.31
N PRO A 14 -18.57 9.99 9.40
CA PRO A 14 -18.49 11.44 9.33
C PRO A 14 -17.20 11.88 8.62
N HIS A 15 -17.31 12.82 7.68
CA HIS A 15 -16.20 13.31 6.84
C HIS A 15 -14.90 13.62 7.62
N LYS A 16 -15.02 14.01 8.90
CA LYS A 16 -13.88 14.29 9.80
C LYS A 16 -12.90 13.11 9.95
N TRP A 17 -13.40 11.86 10.00
CA TRP A 17 -12.54 10.68 10.20
C TRP A 17 -11.87 10.23 8.91
N ALA A 18 -12.50 10.49 7.76
CA ALA A 18 -11.89 10.22 6.46
C ALA A 18 -10.58 11.00 6.33
N SER A 19 -10.61 12.32 6.58
CA SER A 19 -9.44 13.18 6.49
C SER A 19 -8.27 12.72 7.38
N LEU A 20 -8.55 12.12 8.54
CA LEU A 20 -7.52 11.54 9.42
C LEU A 20 -6.87 10.29 8.82
N ILE A 21 -7.65 9.42 8.17
CA ILE A 21 -7.11 8.26 7.45
C ILE A 21 -6.23 8.72 6.29
N TRP A 22 -6.65 9.77 5.57
CA TRP A 22 -5.90 10.34 4.45
C TRP A 22 -4.62 11.07 4.85
N LEU A 23 -4.52 11.52 6.10
CA LEU A 23 -3.30 12.15 6.63
C LEU A 23 -2.10 11.20 6.65
N CYS A 24 -2.33 9.89 6.54
CA CYS A 24 -1.27 8.88 6.50
C CYS A 24 -0.28 9.12 5.35
N GLY A 25 -0.77 9.51 4.16
CA GLY A 25 0.04 9.71 2.95
C GLY A 25 1.21 10.67 3.17
N PRO A 26 0.94 11.93 3.55
CA PRO A 26 2.00 12.90 3.80
C PRO A 26 2.86 12.54 5.02
N ILE A 27 2.29 11.99 6.10
CA ILE A 27 3.05 11.62 7.30
C ILE A 27 4.01 10.47 7.01
N SER A 28 3.52 9.41 6.36
CA SER A 28 4.32 8.25 5.99
C SER A 28 5.39 8.65 4.98
N GLY A 29 5.06 9.47 3.98
CA GLY A 29 6.02 9.97 3.01
C GLY A 29 7.14 10.78 3.67
N MET A 30 6.80 11.64 4.63
CA MET A 30 7.77 12.49 5.33
C MET A 30 8.69 11.71 6.27
N LEU A 31 8.19 10.68 6.97
CA LEU A 31 8.96 9.94 7.97
C LEU A 31 9.62 8.68 7.40
N VAL A 32 8.87 7.89 6.64
CA VAL A 32 9.32 6.57 6.17
C VAL A 32 10.42 6.70 5.13
N GLN A 33 10.30 7.63 4.18
CA GLN A 33 11.29 7.81 3.12
C GLN A 33 12.71 8.11 3.67
N PRO A 34 12.93 9.08 4.59
CA PRO A 34 14.26 9.34 5.12
C PRO A 34 14.76 8.22 6.04
N ILE A 35 13.89 7.62 6.87
CA ILE A 35 14.29 6.54 7.79
C ILE A 35 14.74 5.31 7.00
N VAL A 36 13.96 4.90 6.01
CA VAL A 36 14.25 3.75 5.15
C VAL A 36 15.45 4.04 4.26
N GLY A 37 15.58 5.26 3.72
CA GLY A 37 16.77 5.67 2.96
C GLY A 37 18.04 5.52 3.79
N TYR A 38 18.05 6.08 5.00
CA TYR A 38 19.18 6.01 5.91
C TYR A 38 19.53 4.58 6.35
N HIS A 39 18.53 3.78 6.74
CA HIS A 39 18.75 2.38 7.14
C HIS A 39 19.15 1.49 5.95
N SER A 40 18.57 1.72 4.77
CA SER A 40 18.93 1.01 3.54
C SER A 40 20.37 1.24 3.15
N ASP A 41 20.88 2.46 3.28
CA ASP A 41 22.26 2.77 2.91
C ASP A 41 23.31 2.22 3.89
N ARG A 42 22.92 1.91 5.13
CA ARG A 42 23.81 1.32 6.16
C ARG A 42 23.72 -0.19 6.30
N CYS A 43 22.83 -0.85 5.57
CA CYS A 43 22.64 -2.29 5.72
C CYS A 43 23.72 -3.11 5.00
N THR A 44 24.48 -3.91 5.75
CA THR A 44 25.53 -4.82 5.25
C THR A 44 25.05 -6.27 5.21
N SER A 45 23.80 -6.50 4.78
CA SER A 45 23.24 -7.86 4.73
C SER A 45 23.91 -8.73 3.68
N ARG A 46 24.07 -10.03 3.96
CA ARG A 46 24.67 -11.05 3.09
C ARG A 46 23.97 -11.20 1.73
N PHE A 47 22.69 -10.81 1.65
CA PHE A 47 21.90 -10.82 0.41
C PHE A 47 21.95 -9.50 -0.38
N GLY A 48 22.80 -8.55 0.03
CA GLY A 48 22.97 -7.24 -0.60
C GLY A 48 22.27 -6.12 0.16
N ARG A 49 22.76 -4.88 -0.01
CA ARG A 49 22.36 -3.71 0.77
C ARG A 49 20.87 -3.34 0.67
N ARG A 50 20.25 -3.55 -0.49
CA ARG A 50 18.89 -3.04 -0.82
C ARG A 50 17.79 -4.11 -0.87
N ARG A 51 18.15 -5.38 -1.09
CA ARG A 51 17.20 -6.50 -1.18
C ARG A 51 16.40 -6.80 0.10
N PRO A 52 16.96 -6.74 1.32
CA PRO A 52 16.19 -7.05 2.53
C PRO A 52 15.06 -6.05 2.80
N PHE A 53 15.24 -4.77 2.44
CA PHE A 53 14.17 -3.76 2.56
C PHE A 53 13.02 -3.99 1.57
N ILE A 54 13.34 -4.46 0.36
CA ILE A 54 12.33 -4.82 -0.63
C ILE A 54 11.50 -6.02 -0.14
N VAL A 55 12.16 -7.04 0.41
CA VAL A 55 11.46 -8.22 0.95
C VAL A 55 10.63 -7.86 2.18
N ALA A 56 11.18 -7.06 3.10
CA ALA A 56 10.45 -6.58 4.28
C ALA A 56 9.23 -5.74 3.87
N GLY A 57 9.38 -4.83 2.91
CA GLY A 57 8.28 -4.05 2.36
C GLY A 57 7.21 -4.92 1.69
N ALA A 58 7.60 -5.94 0.92
CA ALA A 58 6.66 -6.88 0.29
C ALA A 58 5.89 -7.71 1.33
N GLY A 59 6.57 -8.13 2.41
CA GLY A 59 5.93 -8.77 3.56
C GLY A 59 4.91 -7.86 4.24
N LEU A 60 5.27 -6.60 4.49
CA LEU A 60 4.36 -5.61 5.06
C LEU A 60 3.15 -5.33 4.15
N VAL A 61 3.34 -5.24 2.83
CA VAL A 61 2.21 -5.12 1.87
C VAL A 61 1.29 -6.32 1.98
N THR A 62 1.84 -7.53 2.04
CA THR A 62 1.05 -8.77 2.14
C THR A 62 0.18 -8.73 3.41
N VAL A 63 0.79 -8.45 4.56
CA VAL A 63 0.08 -8.31 5.85
C VAL A 63 -0.98 -7.21 5.79
N ALA A 64 -0.68 -6.07 5.18
CA ALA A 64 -1.62 -4.96 5.06
C ALA A 64 -2.83 -5.31 4.19
N VAL A 65 -2.63 -6.02 3.07
CA VAL A 65 -3.71 -6.49 2.19
C VAL A 65 -4.61 -7.47 2.93
N PHE A 66 -4.03 -8.41 3.69
CA PHE A 66 -4.80 -9.32 4.55
C PHE A 66 -5.63 -8.55 5.59
N LEU A 67 -5.01 -7.60 6.29
CA LEU A 67 -5.71 -6.76 7.28
C LEU A 67 -6.86 -5.97 6.67
N ILE A 68 -6.67 -5.39 5.48
CA ILE A 68 -7.70 -4.62 4.77
C ILE A 68 -8.82 -5.53 4.27
N GLY A 69 -8.49 -6.69 3.69
CA GLY A 69 -9.46 -7.64 3.14
C GLY A 69 -10.33 -8.26 4.23
N TYR A 70 -9.73 -8.66 5.35
CA TYR A 70 -10.43 -9.26 6.49
C TYR A 70 -10.88 -8.23 7.54
N ALA A 71 -10.76 -6.92 7.28
CA ALA A 71 -11.13 -5.88 8.24
C ALA A 71 -12.59 -5.98 8.71
N ALA A 72 -13.49 -6.38 7.80
CA ALA A 72 -14.91 -6.55 8.11
C ALA A 72 -15.17 -7.78 9.01
N ASP A 73 -14.56 -8.92 8.71
CA ASP A 73 -14.67 -10.15 9.51
C ASP A 73 -14.03 -9.99 10.90
N ILE A 74 -12.87 -9.35 10.98
CA ILE A 74 -12.20 -9.09 12.26
C ILE A 74 -13.00 -8.07 13.07
N GLY A 75 -13.54 -7.02 12.44
CA GLY A 75 -14.42 -6.07 13.12
C GLY A 75 -15.67 -6.74 13.70
N HIS A 76 -16.25 -7.68 12.95
CA HIS A 76 -17.41 -8.45 13.39
C HIS A 76 -17.09 -9.40 14.55
N SER A 77 -15.99 -10.16 14.46
CA SER A 77 -15.57 -11.08 15.54
C SER A 77 -15.19 -10.32 16.82
N MET A 78 -14.73 -9.08 16.69
CA MET A 78 -14.49 -8.18 17.81
C MET A 78 -15.77 -7.53 18.36
N GLY A 79 -16.96 -7.84 17.85
CA GLY A 79 -18.24 -7.43 18.46
C GLY A 79 -18.95 -6.25 17.81
N ASP A 80 -18.59 -5.84 16.59
CA ASP A 80 -19.42 -4.90 15.82
C ASP A 80 -20.69 -5.61 15.33
N GLN A 81 -21.86 -5.03 15.63
CA GLN A 81 -23.14 -5.46 15.06
C GLN A 81 -23.21 -5.00 13.59
N LEU A 82 -23.40 -5.94 12.67
CA LEU A 82 -23.48 -5.64 11.23
C LEU A 82 -24.60 -4.61 10.92
N ASP A 83 -25.65 -4.57 11.74
CA ASP A 83 -26.87 -3.82 11.45
C ASP A 83 -26.91 -2.36 11.94
N LYS A 84 -25.89 -1.89 12.69
CA LYS A 84 -25.87 -0.50 13.21
C LYS A 84 -24.57 0.25 12.88
N PRO A 85 -24.62 1.30 12.05
CA PRO A 85 -23.52 2.26 11.98
C PRO A 85 -23.44 3.08 13.28
N PRO A 86 -22.22 3.49 13.73
CA PRO A 86 -20.92 3.28 13.09
C PRO A 86 -20.22 1.97 13.51
N ARG A 87 -19.66 1.25 12.53
CA ARG A 87 -18.80 0.06 12.73
C ARG A 87 -17.36 0.48 13.09
N THR A 88 -17.22 1.10 14.26
CA THR A 88 -15.99 1.79 14.68
C THR A 88 -14.77 0.87 14.70
N ARG A 89 -14.94 -0.42 15.03
CA ARG A 89 -13.81 -1.37 15.16
C ARG A 89 -13.34 -1.82 13.78
N ALA A 90 -14.25 -2.16 12.88
CA ALA A 90 -13.91 -2.47 11.49
C ALA A 90 -13.20 -1.28 10.79
N ILE A 91 -13.66 -0.05 11.05
CA ILE A 91 -13.05 1.17 10.52
C ILE A 91 -11.63 1.37 11.05
N ALA A 92 -11.40 1.15 12.35
CA ALA A 92 -10.08 1.28 12.95
C ALA A 92 -9.07 0.27 12.37
N ILE A 93 -9.48 -0.99 12.18
CA ILE A 93 -8.64 -2.03 11.59
C ILE A 93 -8.33 -1.71 10.12
N PHE A 94 -9.34 -1.28 9.36
CA PHE A 94 -9.14 -0.84 7.98
C PHE A 94 -8.18 0.36 7.91
N ALA A 95 -8.34 1.36 8.77
CA ALA A 95 -7.47 2.53 8.83
C ALA A 95 -6.02 2.13 9.15
N LEU A 96 -5.83 1.23 10.12
CA LEU A 96 -4.52 0.69 10.48
C LEU A 96 -3.90 -0.09 9.33
N GLY A 97 -4.64 -0.98 8.68
CA GLY A 97 -4.18 -1.72 7.51
C GLY A 97 -3.81 -0.78 6.35
N PHE A 98 -4.61 0.26 6.11
CA PHE A 98 -4.33 1.29 5.11
C PHE A 98 -3.04 2.06 5.40
N TRP A 99 -2.81 2.44 6.66
CA TRP A 99 -1.58 3.08 7.10
C TRP A 99 -0.36 2.18 6.90
N ILE A 100 -0.46 0.89 7.26
CA ILE A 100 0.64 -0.07 7.05
C ILE A 100 0.92 -0.23 5.55
N LEU A 101 -0.12 -0.33 4.72
CA LEU A 101 0.04 -0.43 3.27
C LEU A 101 0.79 0.78 2.71
N ASP A 102 0.44 1.98 3.17
CA ASP A 102 1.04 3.23 2.72
C ASP A 102 2.52 3.34 3.18
N VAL A 103 2.83 2.98 4.42
CA VAL A 103 4.20 2.86 4.93
C VAL A 103 5.00 1.83 4.12
N ALA A 104 4.42 0.67 3.84
CA ALA A 104 5.07 -0.38 3.07
C ALA A 104 5.36 0.08 1.64
N ASN A 105 4.42 0.78 1.00
CA ASN A 105 4.60 1.33 -0.34
C ASN A 105 5.70 2.40 -0.39
N ASN A 106 5.76 3.29 0.61
CA ASN A 106 6.84 4.27 0.74
C ASN A 106 8.21 3.58 0.98
N THR A 107 8.22 2.49 1.75
CA THR A 107 9.42 1.67 2.01
C THR A 107 9.91 0.95 0.76
N LEU A 108 9.02 0.56 -0.15
CA LEU A 108 9.37 -0.15 -1.39
C LEU A 108 9.90 0.79 -2.49
N GLN A 109 9.26 1.95 -2.68
CA GLN A 109 9.54 2.81 -3.83
C GLN A 109 10.99 3.31 -3.87
N GLY A 110 11.55 3.74 -2.73
CA GLY A 110 12.92 4.26 -2.64
C GLY A 110 13.97 3.19 -2.99
N PRO A 111 14.05 2.08 -2.24
CA PRO A 111 14.98 0.99 -2.48
C PRO A 111 14.81 0.32 -3.85
N CYS A 112 13.59 0.14 -4.37
CA CYS A 112 13.38 -0.43 -5.70
C CYS A 112 13.97 0.45 -6.81
N ARG A 113 13.74 1.77 -6.77
CA ARG A 113 14.33 2.70 -7.75
C ARG A 113 15.86 2.71 -7.65
N ALA A 114 16.37 2.72 -6.43
CA ALA A 114 17.80 2.70 -6.19
C ALA A 114 18.44 1.38 -6.68
N PHE A 115 17.77 0.25 -6.47
CA PHE A 115 18.19 -1.06 -6.97
C PHE A 115 18.20 -1.14 -8.50
N LEU A 116 17.20 -0.56 -9.19
CA LEU A 116 17.21 -0.43 -10.65
C LEU A 116 18.39 0.41 -11.15
N ALA A 117 18.74 1.48 -10.43
CA ALA A 117 19.92 2.28 -10.74
C ALA A 117 21.22 1.47 -10.54
N ASP A 118 21.33 0.67 -9.48
CA ASP A 118 22.50 -0.18 -9.25
C ASP A 118 22.68 -1.23 -10.35
N LEU A 119 21.60 -1.87 -10.81
CA LEU A 119 21.63 -2.85 -11.91
C LEU A 119 22.10 -2.22 -13.23
N SER A 120 21.89 -0.91 -13.40
CA SER A 120 22.34 -0.18 -14.59
C SER A 120 23.83 0.19 -14.57
N ALA A 121 24.56 -0.14 -13.48
CA ALA A 121 26.02 0.00 -13.34
C ALA A 121 26.54 1.40 -13.73
N GLY A 122 25.82 2.46 -13.35
CA GLY A 122 26.21 3.85 -13.63
C GLY A 122 25.97 4.34 -15.06
N ASN A 123 25.43 3.51 -15.96
CA ASN A 123 25.09 3.93 -17.32
C ASN A 123 23.75 4.66 -17.35
N ALA A 124 23.78 5.99 -17.43
CA ALA A 124 22.58 6.84 -17.47
C ALA A 124 21.54 6.43 -18.55
N LYS A 125 22.00 5.96 -19.72
CA LYS A 125 21.10 5.40 -20.75
C LYS A 125 20.33 4.17 -20.25
N LYS A 126 21.01 3.23 -19.60
CA LYS A 126 20.39 2.01 -19.06
C LYS A 126 19.46 2.34 -17.88
N THR A 127 19.85 3.26 -17.00
CA THR A 127 18.99 3.74 -15.90
C THR A 127 17.70 4.37 -16.43
N ARG A 128 17.81 5.18 -17.49
CA ARG A 128 16.65 5.80 -18.15
C ARG A 128 15.70 4.76 -18.72
N THR A 129 16.23 3.76 -19.43
CA THR A 129 15.42 2.66 -19.96
C THR A 129 14.78 1.84 -18.84
N ALA A 130 15.51 1.52 -17.78
CA ALA A 130 14.96 0.81 -16.61
C ALA A 130 13.82 1.59 -15.93
N ASN A 131 13.99 2.90 -15.72
CA ASN A 131 12.94 3.76 -15.17
C ASN A 131 11.73 3.88 -16.11
N ALA A 132 11.93 3.86 -17.43
CA ALA A 132 10.84 3.85 -18.39
C ALA A 132 10.00 2.56 -18.30
N PHE A 133 10.65 1.39 -18.24
CA PHE A 133 9.96 0.11 -18.02
C PHE A 133 9.22 0.08 -16.68
N PHE A 134 9.86 0.53 -15.61
CA PHE A 134 9.22 0.61 -14.29
C PHE A 134 7.95 1.47 -14.33
N SER A 135 8.02 2.64 -14.96
CA SER A 135 6.88 3.56 -15.07
C SER A 135 5.75 2.98 -15.94
N PHE A 136 6.11 2.26 -17.00
CA PHE A 136 5.15 1.56 -17.85
C PHE A 136 4.38 0.48 -17.08
N PHE A 137 5.08 -0.40 -16.36
CA PHE A 137 4.43 -1.44 -15.55
C PHE A 137 3.59 -0.85 -14.41
N MET A 138 4.04 0.24 -13.79
CA MET A 138 3.24 0.98 -12.81
C MET A 138 1.95 1.54 -13.43
N ALA A 139 2.02 2.09 -14.65
CA ALA A 139 0.85 2.61 -15.35
C ALA A 139 -0.15 1.48 -15.67
N VAL A 140 0.33 0.35 -16.18
CA VAL A 140 -0.50 -0.84 -16.44
C VAL A 140 -1.16 -1.33 -15.15
N GLY A 141 -0.39 -1.45 -14.07
CA GLY A 141 -0.91 -1.86 -12.76
C GLY A 141 -1.99 -0.91 -12.22
N ASN A 142 -1.79 0.40 -12.37
CA ASN A 142 -2.81 1.38 -12.00
C ASN A 142 -4.09 1.23 -12.84
N VAL A 143 -3.97 1.09 -14.17
CA VAL A 143 -5.12 0.90 -15.06
C VAL A 143 -5.90 -0.36 -14.68
N LEU A 144 -5.21 -1.48 -14.49
CA LEU A 144 -5.83 -2.74 -14.07
C LEU A 144 -6.48 -2.61 -12.69
N GLY A 145 -5.83 -1.92 -11.74
CA GLY A 145 -6.39 -1.68 -10.41
C GLY A 145 -7.64 -0.81 -10.43
N TYR A 146 -7.65 0.26 -11.24
CA TYR A 146 -8.85 1.08 -11.44
C TYR A 146 -9.96 0.31 -12.14
N ALA A 147 -9.63 -0.49 -13.16
CA ALA A 147 -10.59 -1.34 -13.84
C ALA A 147 -11.21 -2.34 -12.87
N ALA A 148 -10.40 -3.13 -12.15
CA ALA A 148 -10.87 -4.09 -11.15
C ALA A 148 -11.74 -3.44 -10.07
N GLY A 149 -11.38 -2.23 -9.61
CA GLY A 149 -12.19 -1.48 -8.64
C GLY A 149 -13.49 -0.89 -9.21
N SER A 150 -13.55 -0.58 -10.50
CA SER A 150 -14.75 -0.05 -11.17
C SER A 150 -15.79 -1.15 -11.45
N TYR A 151 -15.33 -2.38 -11.70
CA TYR A 151 -16.21 -3.52 -11.96
C TYR A 151 -16.88 -4.03 -10.68
N LYS A 152 -18.08 -3.51 -10.38
CA LYS A 152 -18.90 -3.92 -9.22
C LYS A 152 -19.31 -5.40 -9.19
N ASN A 153 -19.20 -6.13 -10.31
CA ASN A 153 -19.59 -7.54 -10.45
C ASN A 153 -18.39 -8.51 -10.54
N LEU A 154 -17.19 -8.10 -10.13
CA LEU A 154 -16.00 -8.97 -10.21
C LEU A 154 -16.20 -10.32 -9.49
N TYR A 155 -16.94 -10.31 -8.37
CA TYR A 155 -17.31 -11.50 -7.58
C TYR A 155 -18.16 -12.54 -8.35
N LYS A 156 -18.76 -12.18 -9.50
CA LYS A 156 -19.48 -13.11 -10.37
C LYS A 156 -18.58 -13.81 -11.41
N VAL A 157 -17.43 -13.22 -11.72
CA VAL A 157 -16.49 -13.71 -12.74
C VAL A 157 -15.39 -14.56 -12.12
N VAL A 158 -14.99 -14.24 -10.89
CA VAL A 158 -14.05 -15.01 -10.07
C VAL A 158 -14.76 -15.39 -8.77
N PRO A 159 -15.35 -16.59 -8.68
CA PRO A 159 -15.93 -17.08 -7.45
C PRO A 159 -14.78 -17.47 -6.51
N PHE A 160 -14.56 -16.65 -5.48
CA PHE A 160 -13.77 -16.99 -4.30
C PHE A 160 -14.64 -16.75 -3.07
#